data_AF-A0A956XY90-F1
#
_entry.id   AF-A0A956XY90-F1
#
_cell.length_a   1.000
_cell.length_b   1.000
_cell.length_c   1.000
_cell.angle_alpha   90.00
_cell.angle_beta   90.00
_cell.angle_gamma   90.00
#
_symmetry.space_group_name_H-M   'P 1'
#
loop_
_entity.id
_entity.type
_entity.pdbx_description
1 polymer ?
#
loop_
_entity_poly.entity_id
_entity_poly.type
_entity_poly.pdbx_seq_one_letter_code
_entity_poly.pdbx_strand_id
1 'polypeptide(L)' 'MLLPNVEFLGLFYLVAAVLLGIGMIQKSIQLIRQANKPAARSLYKYSSMYLALLFLAMIIDSLLRI' A
#
# COMPACT_ATOMS: atom_id res chain seq x y z
N MET A 1 -29.03 1.80 -18.52
CA MET A 1 -28.00 2.77 -18.93
C MET A 1 -26.71 2.32 -18.27
N LEU A 2 -25.69 2.13 -19.09
CA LEU A 2 -24.43 1.44 -18.82
C LEU A 2 -23.85 1.83 -17.47
N LEU A 3 -23.61 0.85 -16.58
CA LEU A 3 -22.60 1.02 -15.54
C LEU A 3 -21.32 1.33 -16.31
N PRO A 4 -20.76 2.56 -16.22
CA PRO A 4 -19.49 2.83 -16.85
C PRO A 4 -18.53 1.81 -16.28
N ASN A 5 -17.76 1.15 -17.16
CA ASN A 5 -16.77 0.17 -16.78
C ASN A 5 -16.07 0.69 -15.53
N VAL A 6 -16.34 0.03 -14.40
CA VAL A 6 -15.50 0.17 -13.22
C VAL A 6 -14.24 -0.53 -13.68
N GLU A 7 -13.37 0.20 -14.37
CA GLU A 7 -12.01 -0.24 -14.65
C GLU A 7 -11.38 -0.33 -13.27
N PHE A 8 -11.57 -1.50 -12.65
CA PHE A 8 -10.94 -1.87 -11.41
C PHE A 8 -9.47 -1.52 -11.58
N LEU A 9 -8.93 -0.72 -10.65
CA LEU A 9 -7.51 -0.39 -10.64
C LEU A 9 -6.71 -1.62 -11.04
N GLY A 10 -5.87 -1.49 -12.06
CA GLY A 10 -5.34 -2.59 -12.83
C GLY A 10 -4.65 -3.64 -11.97
N LEU A 11 -4.39 -4.81 -12.56
CA LEU A 11 -3.68 -5.92 -11.90
C LEU A 11 -2.36 -5.45 -11.25
N PHE A 12 -1.75 -4.41 -11.80
CA PHE A 12 -0.58 -3.73 -11.26
C PHE A 12 -0.84 -3.04 -9.91
N TYR A 13 -1.89 -2.23 -9.80
CA TYR A 13 -2.30 -1.63 -8.53
C TYR A 13 -2.61 -2.69 -7.47
N LEU A 14 -3.30 -3.77 -7.84
CA LEU A 14 -3.63 -4.86 -6.93
C LEU A 14 -2.37 -5.53 -6.38
N VAL A 15 -1.41 -5.87 -7.24
CA VAL A 15 -0.13 -6.46 -6.83
C VAL A 15 0.67 -5.49 -5.95
N ALA A 16 0.74 -4.21 -6.31
CA ALA A 16 1.43 -3.19 -5.51
C ALA A 16 0.79 -3.04 -4.12
N ALA A 17 -0.55 -2.97 -4.06
CA ALA A 17 -1.30 -2.85 -2.81
C ALA A 17 -1.12 -4.07 -1.90
N VAL A 18 -1.13 -5.28 -2.46
CA VAL A 18 -0.90 -6.51 -1.70
C VAL A 18 0.53 -6.58 -1.18
N LEU A 19 1.54 -6.30 -2.01
CA LEU A 19 2.95 -6.33 -1.59
C LEU A 19 3.24 -5.32 -0.46
N LEU A 20 2.77 -4.08 -0.65
CA LEU A 20 2.90 -3.05 0.35
C LEU A 20 2.14 -3.46 1.63
N GLY A 21 0.96 -4.07 1.50
CA GLY A 21 0.07 -4.40 2.61
C GLY A 21 0.67 -5.50 3.49
N ILE A 22 1.25 -6.53 2.86
CA ILE A 22 2.01 -7.58 3.53
C ILE A 22 3.18 -6.97 4.33
N GLY A 23 3.92 -6.02 3.73
CA GLY A 23 5.01 -5.32 4.42
C GLY A 23 4.53 -4.56 5.67
N MET A 24 3.36 -3.92 5.59
CA MET A 24 2.78 -3.19 6.73
C MET A 24 2.32 -4.14 7.85
N ILE A 25 1.73 -5.29 7.49
CA ILE A 25 1.31 -6.32 8.44
C ILE A 25 2.54 -6.92 9.15
N GLN A 26 3.62 -7.23 8.43
CA GLN A 26 4.86 -7.72 9.03
C GLN A 26 5.44 -6.73 10.04
N LYS A 27 5.48 -5.43 9.69
CA LYS A 27 5.94 -4.37 10.61
C LYS A 27 5.03 -4.21 11.82
N SER A 28 3.71 -4.36 11.65
CA SER A 28 2.74 -4.32 12.75
C SER A 28 2.91 -5.50 13.70
N ILE A 29 3.11 -6.73 13.17
CA ILE A 29 3.39 -7.92 13.97
C ILE A 29 4.74 -7.77 14.71
N GLN A 30 5.76 -7.21 14.07
CA GLN A 30 7.04 -6.91 14.70
C GLN A 30 6.87 -5.92 15.86
N LEU A 31 6.02 -4.90 15.70
CA LEU A 31 5.73 -3.93 16.76
C LEU A 31 4.97 -4.56 17.93
N ILE A 32 4.00 -5.44 17.66
CA ILE A 32 3.26 -6.17 18.71
C ILE A 32 4.20 -7.10 19.48
N ARG A 33 5.16 -7.74 18.80
CA ARG A 33 6.15 -8.63 19.43
C ARG A 33 7.25 -7.89 20.19
N GLN A 34 7.66 -6.71 19.73
CA GLN A 34 8.67 -5.87 20.38
C GLN A 34 8.16 -4.43 20.46
N ALA A 35 7.39 -4.14 21.50
CA ALA A 35 6.85 -2.83 21.83
C ALA A 35 7.96 -1.87 22.32
N ASN A 36 8.95 -1.61 21.47
CA ASN A 36 10.03 -0.67 21.73
C ASN A 36 9.66 0.68 21.10
N LYS A 37 9.87 1.80 21.82
CA LYS A 37 9.72 3.18 21.31
C LYS A 37 10.29 3.40 19.89
N PRO A 38 11.49 2.90 19.53
CA PRO A 38 12.00 3.03 18.16
C PRO A 38 11.20 2.25 17.11
N ALA A 39 10.62 1.09 17.48
CA ALA A 39 9.80 0.29 16.56
C ALA A 39 8.48 1.00 16.20
N ALA A 40 7.85 1.67 17.17
CA ALA A 40 6.63 2.45 16.93
C ALA A 40 6.88 3.61 15.95
N ARG A 41 8.01 4.31 16.10
CA ARG A 41 8.44 5.38 15.17
C ARG A 41 8.73 4.84 13.77
N SER A 42 9.36 3.66 13.67
CA SER A 42 9.63 3.00 12.39
C SER A 42 8.35 2.59 11.67
N LEU A 43 7.36 2.05 12.39
CA LEU A 43 6.07 1.70 11.82
C LEU A 43 5.33 2.93 11.27
N TYR A 44 5.28 4.02 12.04
CA TYR A 44 4.63 5.26 11.59
C TYR A 44 5.29 5.83 10.32
N LYS A 45 6.63 5.80 10.24
CA LYS A 45 7.36 6.22 9.05
C LYS A 45 7.09 5.30 7.85
N TYR A 46 6.97 4.00 8.10
CA TYR A 46 6.62 3.01 7.08
C TYR A 46 5.20 3.21 6.55
N SER A 47 4.22 3.49 7.40
CA SER A 47 2.84 3.76 6.96
C SER A 47 2.71 5.00 6.07
N SER A 48 3.45 6.08 6.36
CA SER A 48 3.44 7.27 5.50
C SER A 48 4.08 6.98 4.13
N MET A 49 5.16 6.20 4.12
CA MET A 49 5.85 5.78 2.89
C MET A 49 5.02 4.75 2.09
N TYR A 50 4.29 3.87 2.77
CA TYR A 50 3.30 2.96 2.20
C TYR A 50 2.22 3.73 1.44
N LEU A 51 1.67 4.79 2.05
CA LEU A 51 0.66 5.61 1.42
C LEU A 51 1.21 6.35 0.19
N ALA A 52 2.44 6.88 0.28
CA ALA A 52 3.12 7.51 -0.86
C ALA A 52 3.35 6.52 -2.03
N LEU A 53 3.76 5.29 -1.73
CA LEU A 53 3.95 4.24 -2.74
C LEU A 53 2.63 3.78 -3.36
N LEU A 54 1.55 3.70 -2.58
CA LEU A 54 0.21 3.45 -3.11
C LEU A 54 -0.24 4.56 -4.06
N PHE A 55 -0.02 5.83 -3.71
CA PHE A 55 -0.33 6.93 -4.61
C PHE A 55 0.52 6.89 -5.87
N LEU A 56 1.81 6.57 -5.76
CA LEU A 56 2.69 6.40 -6.91
C LEU A 56 2.20 5.25 -7.82
N ALA A 57 1.83 4.11 -7.24
CA ALA A 57 1.26 2.98 -7.98
C ALA A 57 -0.05 3.37 -8.68
N MET A 58 -0.93 4.12 -8.02
CA MET A 58 -2.16 4.64 -8.60
C MET A 58 -1.89 5.60 -9.78
N ILE A 59 -0.88 6.47 -9.66
CA ILE A 59 -0.47 7.37 -10.75
C ILE A 59 0.06 6.57 -11.93
N ILE A 60 0.91 5.57 -11.68
CA ILE A 60 1.47 4.71 -12.72
C ILE A 60 0.36 3.93 -13.44
N ASP A 61 -0.58 3.34 -12.69
CA ASP A 61 -1.73 2.60 -13.23
C ASP A 61 -2.62 3.51 -14.09
N SER A 62 -2.93 4.72 -13.59
CA SER A 62 -3.69 5.75 -14.31
C SER A 62 -2.98 6.27 -15.56
N LEU A 63 -1.64 6.39 -15.53
CA LEU A 63 -0.84 6.81 -16.69
C LEU A 63 -0.71 5.70 -17.73
N LEU A 64 -0.58 4.45 -17.28
CA LEU A 64 -0.42 3.31 -18.18
C LEU A 64 -1.74 2.88 -18.82
N ARG A 65 -2.91 3.20 -18.23
CA ARG A 65 -4.26 2.79 -18.71
C ARG A 65 -4.22 1.38 -19.32
N ILE A 66 -3.74 0.41 -18.55
CA ILE A 66 -3.81 -1.03 -18.87
C ILE A 66 -5.12 -1.58 -18.33
#